data_AF-A0A7V2WYP4-F1
#
_entry.id   AF-A0A7V2WYP4-F1
#
_cell.length_a   1.000
_cell.length_b   1.000
_cell.length_c   1.000
_cell.angle_alpha   90.00
_cell.angle_beta   90.00
_cell.angle_gamma   90.00
#
_symmetry.space_group_name_H-M   'P 1'
#
loop_
_entity.id
_entity.type
_entity.pdbx_description
1 polymer ?
#
loop_
_entity_poly.entity_id
_entity_poly.type
_entity_poly.pdbx_seq_one_letter_code
_entity_poly.pdbx_strand_id
1 'polypeptide(L)'
;MKEPEDLAEACRDWWRTGIIAMRPGEIRIRGYPIEQLVGRLSFAEMIWLMLRGELPEAGRARLLEAALVAAVDHGPQAPSIAIARMAVTCGVGINNAVASAVNVLGEVHGGAAEQAMELYARVEAETAAGRPLEEAVAAAVEGWRRERGRHLPGFGHRFHPVDPRAPSLLALVEEAAGEGIVEGRTVAVARAIEALLGSRSRRPVPLNIDGAV
;
A
#
# COMPACT_ATOMS: atom_id res chain seq x y z
N MET A 1 2.89 13.29 47.66
CA MET A 1 3.65 13.37 46.39
C MET A 1 4.18 11.98 46.12
N LYS A 2 4.25 11.53 44.86
CA LYS A 2 4.94 10.26 44.54
C LYS A 2 6.44 10.43 44.80
N GLU A 3 7.11 9.39 45.28
CA GLU A 3 8.55 9.43 45.52
C GLU A 3 9.30 9.59 44.17
N PRO A 4 10.50 10.20 44.14
CA PRO A 4 11.26 10.42 42.92
C PRO A 4 11.54 9.14 42.11
N GLU A 5 11.68 8.00 42.79
CA GLU A 5 11.90 6.68 42.18
C GLU A 5 10.63 6.16 41.47
N ASP A 6 9.45 6.37 42.07
CA ASP A 6 8.15 6.06 41.46
C ASP A 6 7.89 6.88 40.19
N LEU A 7 8.36 8.14 40.18
CA LEU A 7 8.29 9.02 39.01
C LEU A 7 9.25 8.57 37.90
N ALA A 8 10.45 8.13 38.24
CA ALA A 8 11.41 7.60 37.27
C ALA A 8 10.92 6.29 36.63
N GLU A 9 10.28 5.41 37.40
CA GLU A 9 9.66 4.19 36.89
C GLU A 9 8.44 4.48 36.02
N ALA A 10 7.57 5.39 36.45
CA ALA A 10 6.45 5.87 35.63
C ALA A 10 6.91 6.55 34.31
N CYS A 11 8.06 7.24 34.33
CA CYS A 11 8.67 7.82 33.13
C CYS A 11 9.29 6.76 32.19
N ARG A 12 9.85 5.67 32.73
CA ARG A 12 10.34 4.53 31.93
C ARG A 12 9.21 3.79 31.22
N ASP A 13 8.03 3.75 31.84
CA ASP A 13 6.82 3.13 31.30
C ASP A 13 5.97 4.06 30.40
N TRP A 14 6.45 5.28 30.13
CA TRP A 14 5.68 6.30 29.40
C TRP A 14 5.30 5.85 27.98
N TRP A 15 6.18 5.09 27.33
CA TRP A 15 5.95 4.59 25.98
C TRP A 15 5.54 3.13 26.01
N ARG A 16 4.24 2.87 25.86
CA ARG A 16 3.70 1.53 25.62
C ARG A 16 3.48 1.33 24.12
N THR A 17 3.84 0.16 23.62
CA THR A 17 3.58 -0.23 22.23
C THR A 17 3.05 -1.66 22.18
N GLY A 18 2.16 -1.92 21.23
CA GLY A 18 1.72 -3.28 20.89
C GLY A 18 2.63 -3.96 19.86
N ILE A 19 3.72 -3.31 19.43
CA ILE A 19 4.60 -3.78 18.34
C ILE A 19 5.74 -4.65 18.86
N ILE A 20 6.46 -4.18 19.87
CA ILE A 20 7.65 -4.86 20.39
C ILE A 20 7.67 -4.82 21.92
N ALA A 21 8.00 -5.96 22.53
CA ALA A 21 8.37 -6.06 23.93
C ALA A 21 9.82 -6.52 24.01
N MET A 22 10.66 -5.75 24.70
CA MET A 22 12.09 -6.03 24.83
C MET A 22 12.50 -5.91 26.30
N ARG A 23 13.10 -6.97 26.83
CA ARG A 23 13.63 -7.07 28.20
C ARG A 23 14.91 -7.92 28.19
N PRO A 24 15.74 -7.91 29.23
CA PRO A 24 16.91 -8.77 29.29
C PRO A 24 16.54 -10.24 29.02
N GLY A 25 17.07 -10.81 27.92
CA GLY A 25 16.81 -12.19 27.51
C GLY A 25 15.49 -12.42 26.74
N GLU A 26 14.69 -11.38 26.47
CA GLU A 26 13.41 -11.51 25.78
C GLU A 26 13.22 -10.41 24.71
N ILE A 27 12.92 -10.83 23.48
CA ILE A 27 12.42 -9.95 22.42
C ILE A 27 11.17 -10.61 21.85
N ARG A 28 10.03 -9.93 21.95
CA ARG A 28 8.78 -10.34 21.32
C ARG A 28 8.31 -9.29 20.35
N ILE A 29 7.98 -9.71 19.14
CA ILE A 29 7.38 -8.85 18.12
C ILE A 29 5.92 -9.28 17.95
N ARG A 30 4.99 -8.36 18.19
CA ARG A 30 3.54 -8.62 18.17
C ARG A 30 3.15 -9.85 19.00
N GLY A 31 3.84 -10.05 20.13
CA GLY A 31 3.62 -11.18 21.01
C GLY A 31 4.34 -12.48 20.62
N TYR A 32 5.02 -12.57 19.48
CA TYR A 32 5.82 -13.72 19.09
C TYR A 32 7.27 -13.58 19.55
N PRO A 33 7.87 -14.58 20.23
CA PRO A 33 9.30 -14.57 20.52
C PRO A 33 10.13 -14.52 19.23
N ILE A 34 11.17 -13.68 19.18
CA ILE A 34 11.96 -13.45 17.97
C ILE A 34 12.61 -14.73 17.43
N GLU A 35 13.02 -15.66 18.31
CA GLU A 35 13.58 -16.96 17.96
C GLU A 35 12.60 -17.88 17.23
N GLN A 36 11.30 -17.60 17.32
CA GLN A 36 10.29 -18.30 16.54
C GLN A 36 10.09 -17.72 15.13
N LEU A 37 10.55 -16.50 14.89
CA LEU A 37 10.39 -15.78 13.63
C LEU A 37 11.63 -15.89 12.73
N VAL A 38 12.82 -15.79 13.33
CA VAL A 38 14.11 -15.83 12.61
C VAL A 38 14.27 -17.15 11.85
N GLY A 39 14.56 -17.05 10.56
CA GLY A 39 14.71 -18.21 9.67
C GLY A 39 13.41 -18.91 9.29
N ARG A 40 12.25 -18.39 9.74
CA ARG A 40 10.92 -18.94 9.41
C ARG A 40 10.06 -18.00 8.58
N LEU A 41 10.13 -16.69 8.85
CA LEU A 41 9.40 -15.69 8.08
C LEU A 41 10.25 -15.10 6.96
N SER A 42 9.62 -14.85 5.82
CA SER A 42 10.12 -13.95 4.79
C SER A 42 10.06 -12.48 5.25
N PHE A 43 10.72 -11.60 4.51
CA PHE A 43 10.66 -10.17 4.80
C PHE A 43 9.24 -9.61 4.65
N ALA A 44 8.47 -10.08 3.65
CA ALA A 44 7.09 -9.67 3.44
C ALA A 44 6.17 -10.14 4.58
N GLU A 45 6.33 -11.38 5.06
CA GLU A 45 5.58 -11.90 6.21
C GLU A 45 5.91 -11.13 7.49
N MET A 46 7.17 -10.74 7.66
CA MET A 46 7.59 -9.91 8.79
C MET A 46 6.97 -8.50 8.73
N ILE A 47 6.93 -7.86 7.56
CA ILE A 47 6.24 -6.58 7.36
C ILE A 47 4.74 -6.74 7.70
N TRP A 48 4.11 -7.80 7.19
CA TRP A 48 2.71 -8.08 7.47
C TRP A 48 2.45 -8.21 8.97
N LEU A 49 3.25 -9.01 9.67
CA LEU A 49 3.17 -9.15 11.12
C LEU A 49 3.28 -7.79 11.82
N MET A 50 4.30 -7.01 11.48
CA MET A 50 4.54 -5.70 12.08
C MET A 50 3.36 -4.74 11.90
N LEU A 51 2.71 -4.74 10.73
CA LEU A 51 1.59 -3.86 10.42
C LEU A 51 0.25 -4.37 10.96
N ARG A 52 -0.04 -5.66 10.79
CA ARG A 52 -1.36 -6.26 11.07
C ARG A 52 -1.47 -6.88 12.46
N GLY A 53 -0.35 -7.21 13.08
CA GLY A 53 -0.31 -7.83 14.41
C GLY A 53 -0.50 -9.35 14.43
N GLU A 54 -0.75 -9.96 13.27
CA GLU A 54 -0.95 -11.39 13.08
C GLU A 54 -0.13 -11.89 11.88
N LEU A 55 0.18 -13.19 11.82
CA LEU A 55 0.88 -13.77 10.68
C LEU A 55 -0.07 -13.90 9.48
N PRO A 56 0.40 -13.62 8.25
CA PRO A 56 -0.42 -13.84 7.06
C PRO A 56 -0.59 -15.33 6.76
N GLU A 57 -1.71 -15.67 6.12
CA GLU A 57 -1.80 -16.90 5.34
C GLU A 57 -0.82 -16.86 4.16
N ALA A 58 -0.26 -18.00 3.76
CA ALA A 58 0.77 -18.07 2.72
C ALA A 58 0.35 -17.38 1.41
N GLY A 59 -0.92 -17.49 1.00
CA GLY A 59 -1.42 -16.81 -0.19
C GLY A 59 -1.41 -15.28 -0.08
N ARG A 60 -1.78 -14.74 1.08
CA ARG A 60 -1.77 -13.28 1.34
C ARG A 60 -0.34 -12.73 1.41
N ALA A 61 0.58 -13.51 1.98
CA ALA A 61 2.01 -13.19 1.98
C ALA A 61 2.56 -13.09 0.55
N ARG A 62 2.22 -14.04 -0.33
CA ARG A 62 2.62 -14.01 -1.75
C ARG A 62 2.09 -12.78 -2.48
N LEU A 63 0.84 -12.38 -2.24
CA LEU A 63 0.27 -11.17 -2.84
C LEU A 63 0.99 -9.89 -2.37
N LEU A 64 1.27 -9.78 -1.06
CA LEU A 64 2.04 -8.66 -0.54
C LEU A 64 3.47 -8.62 -1.13
N GLU A 65 4.13 -9.77 -1.22
CA GLU A 65 5.46 -9.86 -1.83
C GLU A 65 5.44 -9.43 -3.30
N ALA A 66 4.44 -9.86 -4.08
CA ALA A 66 4.28 -9.44 -5.47
C ALA A 66 4.11 -7.92 -5.61
N ALA A 67 3.29 -7.30 -4.75
CA ALA A 67 3.13 -5.85 -4.72
C ALA A 67 4.44 -5.13 -4.37
N LEU A 68 5.19 -5.62 -3.36
CA LEU A 68 6.49 -5.06 -2.98
C LEU A 68 7.52 -5.16 -4.11
N VAL A 69 7.56 -6.30 -4.82
CA VAL A 69 8.45 -6.51 -5.97
C VAL A 69 8.10 -5.54 -7.10
N ALA A 70 6.82 -5.33 -7.38
CA ALA A 70 6.38 -4.44 -8.46
C ALA A 70 6.63 -2.94 -8.18
N ALA A 71 6.79 -2.58 -6.90
CA ALA A 71 7.00 -1.20 -6.44
C ALA A 71 8.47 -0.83 -6.14
N VAL A 72 9.40 -1.78 -6.23
CA VAL A 72 10.77 -1.62 -5.70
C VAL A 72 11.56 -0.47 -6.32
N ASP A 73 11.36 -0.19 -7.61
CA ASP A 73 12.02 0.91 -8.33
C ASP A 73 11.19 1.34 -9.55
N HIS A 74 11.30 2.61 -9.94
CA HIS A 74 10.62 3.17 -11.12
C HIS A 74 11.54 4.09 -11.95
N GLY A 75 12.85 3.92 -11.78
CA GLY A 75 13.88 4.66 -12.49
C GLY A 75 14.03 6.13 -12.08
N PRO A 76 15.06 6.80 -12.62
CA PRO A 76 15.48 8.14 -12.17
C PRO A 76 14.49 9.26 -12.49
N GLN A 77 13.40 8.98 -13.21
CA GLN A 77 12.36 9.96 -13.52
C GLN A 77 11.35 10.14 -12.38
N ALA A 78 11.27 9.17 -11.46
CA ALA A 78 10.46 9.33 -10.25
C ALA A 78 11.12 10.42 -9.36
N PRO A 79 10.35 11.43 -8.88
CA PRO A 79 10.90 12.53 -8.09
C PRO A 79 11.77 12.11 -6.91
N SER A 80 11.33 11.13 -6.11
CA SER A 80 12.09 10.63 -4.96
C SER A 80 13.44 10.03 -5.38
N ILE A 81 13.49 9.26 -6.47
CA ILE A 81 14.72 8.65 -6.99
C ILE A 81 15.67 9.74 -7.51
N ALA A 82 15.15 10.72 -8.25
CA ALA A 82 15.94 11.86 -8.73
C ALA A 82 16.56 12.65 -7.57
N ILE A 83 15.80 12.87 -6.49
CA ILE A 83 16.25 13.57 -5.29
C ILE A 83 17.31 12.77 -4.54
N ALA A 84 17.10 11.46 -4.35
CA ALA A 84 18.10 10.58 -3.73
C ALA A 84 19.44 10.70 -4.46
N ARG A 85 19.40 10.64 -5.80
CA ARG A 85 20.60 10.75 -6.65
C ARG A 85 21.26 12.11 -6.50
N MET A 86 20.49 13.21 -6.56
CA MET A 86 21.02 14.56 -6.37
C MET A 86 21.70 14.71 -5.00
N ALA A 87 21.04 14.25 -3.93
CA ALA A 87 21.60 14.30 -2.58
C ALA A 87 22.94 13.54 -2.51
N VAL A 88 23.03 12.33 -3.06
CA VAL A 88 24.29 11.57 -3.11
C VAL A 88 25.41 12.36 -3.81
N THR A 89 25.11 13.12 -4.87
CA THR A 89 26.14 13.95 -5.55
C THR A 89 26.68 15.10 -4.69
N CYS A 90 25.92 15.54 -3.68
CA CYS A 90 26.39 16.51 -2.69
C CYS A 90 27.36 15.90 -1.66
N GLY A 91 27.65 14.60 -1.73
CA GLY A 91 28.56 13.91 -0.81
C GLY A 91 27.94 13.53 0.52
N VAL A 92 26.61 13.58 0.67
CA VAL A 92 25.95 13.10 1.90
C VAL A 92 25.91 11.57 1.94
N GLY A 93 25.96 11.00 3.14
CA GLY A 93 25.84 9.55 3.34
C GLY A 93 24.46 9.01 2.94
N ILE A 94 24.38 7.68 2.74
CA ILE A 94 23.17 6.98 2.25
C ILE A 94 21.91 7.28 3.07
N ASN A 95 22.03 7.34 4.41
CA ASN A 95 20.89 7.63 5.28
C ASN A 95 20.27 9.00 4.99
N ASN A 96 21.11 10.02 4.74
CA ASN A 96 20.64 11.36 4.42
C ASN A 96 20.03 11.42 3.01
N ALA A 97 20.63 10.72 2.05
CA ALA A 97 20.08 10.65 0.70
C ALA A 97 18.71 9.96 0.66
N VAL A 98 18.54 8.86 1.40
CA VAL A 98 17.25 8.17 1.56
C VAL A 98 16.25 9.07 2.28
N ALA A 99 16.65 9.73 3.37
CA ALA A 99 15.78 10.67 4.08
C ALA A 99 15.28 11.81 3.17
N SER A 100 16.17 12.40 2.35
CA SER A 100 15.77 13.42 1.36
C SER A 100 14.74 12.90 0.37
N ALA A 101 14.87 11.66 -0.09
CA ALA A 101 13.93 11.04 -1.03
C ALA A 101 12.59 10.67 -0.38
N VAL A 102 12.60 10.19 0.86
CA VAL A 102 11.39 9.84 1.63
C VAL A 102 10.59 11.09 1.96
N ASN A 103 11.25 12.22 2.26
CA ASN A 103 10.58 13.47 2.61
C ASN A 103 9.70 14.07 1.50
N VAL A 104 9.83 13.60 0.26
CA VAL A 104 8.97 14.02 -0.85
C VAL A 104 7.85 13.03 -1.17
N LEU A 105 7.79 11.90 -0.47
CA LEU A 105 6.65 10.99 -0.54
C LEU A 105 5.47 11.61 0.22
N GLY A 106 4.29 11.56 -0.37
CA GLY A 106 3.06 12.14 0.19
C GLY A 106 1.87 11.91 -0.73
N GLU A 107 0.80 12.70 -0.54
CA GLU A 107 -0.47 12.52 -1.24
C GLU A 107 -0.32 12.44 -2.77
N VAL A 108 0.50 13.32 -3.37
CA VAL A 108 0.68 13.34 -4.84
C VAL A 108 1.74 12.36 -5.32
N HIS A 109 2.87 12.23 -4.61
CA HIS A 109 3.98 11.37 -5.01
C HIS A 109 4.06 10.16 -4.08
N GLY A 110 3.60 9.01 -4.55
CA GLY A 110 3.55 7.76 -3.78
C GLY A 110 2.23 7.51 -3.02
N GLY A 111 1.29 8.46 -3.01
CA GLY A 111 -0.01 8.33 -2.33
C GLY A 111 -1.16 7.83 -3.21
N ALA A 112 -0.93 7.52 -4.48
CA ALA A 112 -1.99 7.17 -5.42
C ALA A 112 -2.66 5.82 -5.12
N ALA A 113 -1.92 4.85 -4.57
CA ALA A 113 -2.46 3.54 -4.22
C ALA A 113 -3.50 3.61 -3.09
N GLU A 114 -3.19 4.34 -2.01
CA GLU A 114 -4.12 4.57 -0.91
C GLU A 114 -5.41 5.27 -1.40
N GLN A 115 -5.26 6.29 -2.25
CA GLN A 115 -6.41 6.97 -2.85
C GLN A 115 -7.23 6.06 -3.78
N ALA A 116 -6.58 5.13 -4.51
CA ALA A 116 -7.28 4.15 -5.33
C ALA A 116 -8.09 3.18 -4.44
N MET A 117 -7.53 2.72 -3.32
CA MET A 117 -8.24 1.93 -2.33
C MET A 117 -9.44 2.67 -1.75
N GLU A 118 -9.32 3.97 -1.43
CA GLU A 118 -10.45 4.78 -0.98
C GLU A 118 -11.57 4.83 -2.03
N LEU A 119 -11.21 5.01 -3.30
CA LEU A 119 -12.18 5.00 -4.40
C LEU A 119 -12.86 3.63 -4.52
N TYR A 120 -12.12 2.54 -4.43
CA TYR A 120 -12.67 1.19 -4.48
C TYR A 120 -13.62 0.92 -3.31
N ALA A 121 -13.24 1.33 -2.09
CA ALA A 121 -14.08 1.20 -0.91
C ALA A 121 -15.41 1.97 -1.04
N ARG A 122 -15.40 3.14 -1.70
CA ARG A 122 -16.65 3.88 -2.01
C ARG A 122 -17.55 3.08 -2.94
N VAL A 123 -17.00 2.46 -3.97
CA VAL A 123 -17.78 1.59 -4.88
C VAL A 123 -18.34 0.40 -4.12
N GLU A 124 -17.54 -0.25 -3.28
CA GLU A 124 -17.98 -1.40 -2.46
C GLU A 124 -19.09 -1.02 -1.46
N ALA A 125 -19.03 0.17 -0.86
CA ALA A 125 -20.09 0.66 0.02
C ALA A 125 -21.42 0.84 -0.73
N GLU A 126 -21.37 1.39 -1.94
CA GLU A 126 -22.56 1.58 -2.79
C GLU A 126 -23.14 0.24 -3.27
N THR A 127 -22.30 -0.72 -3.64
CA THR A 127 -22.77 -2.06 -4.02
C THR A 127 -23.34 -2.84 -2.84
N ALA A 128 -22.73 -2.71 -1.65
CA ALA A 128 -23.28 -3.27 -0.41
C ALA A 128 -24.65 -2.67 -0.04
N ALA A 129 -24.92 -1.43 -0.45
CA ALA A 129 -26.22 -0.78 -0.31
C ALA A 129 -27.25 -1.21 -1.38
N GLY A 130 -26.89 -2.17 -2.25
CA GLY A 130 -27.77 -2.74 -3.27
C GLY A 130 -27.75 -2.02 -4.62
N ARG A 131 -26.87 -1.04 -4.81
CA ARG A 131 -26.70 -0.39 -6.13
C ARG A 131 -25.96 -1.34 -7.08
N PRO A 132 -26.40 -1.49 -8.35
CA PRO A 132 -25.65 -2.24 -9.36
C PRO A 132 -24.22 -1.70 -9.51
N LEU A 133 -23.25 -2.57 -9.82
CA LEU A 133 -21.83 -2.23 -9.87
C LEU A 133 -21.54 -1.06 -10.82
N GLU A 134 -22.15 -1.07 -12.01
CA GLU A 134 -21.95 -0.05 -13.03
C GLU A 134 -22.42 1.33 -12.55
N GLU A 135 -23.55 1.38 -11.85
CA GLU A 135 -24.10 2.60 -11.27
C GLU A 135 -23.27 3.07 -10.06
N ALA A 136 -22.82 2.13 -9.23
CA ALA A 136 -21.96 2.40 -8.08
C ALA A 136 -20.61 3.00 -8.52
N VAL A 137 -19.99 2.42 -9.54
CA VAL A 137 -18.77 2.93 -10.16
C VAL A 137 -18.98 4.32 -10.74
N ALA A 138 -20.05 4.54 -11.50
CA ALA A 138 -20.35 5.85 -12.06
C ALA A 138 -20.54 6.93 -10.98
N ALA A 139 -21.26 6.59 -9.91
CA ALA A 139 -21.49 7.49 -8.78
C ALA A 139 -20.20 7.80 -8.02
N ALA A 140 -19.39 6.79 -7.68
CA ALA A 140 -18.14 6.97 -6.96
C ALA A 140 -17.12 7.79 -7.75
N VAL A 141 -17.00 7.53 -9.07
CA VAL A 141 -16.11 8.27 -9.96
C VAL A 141 -16.53 9.74 -10.08
N GLU A 142 -17.83 10.01 -10.22
CA GLU A 142 -18.31 11.40 -10.31
C GLU A 142 -18.16 12.13 -8.97
N GLY A 143 -18.48 11.46 -7.86
CA GLY A 143 -18.26 11.97 -6.51
C GLY A 143 -16.79 12.32 -6.27
N TRP A 144 -15.88 11.42 -6.64
CA TRP A 144 -14.43 11.66 -6.57
C TRP A 144 -14.03 12.88 -7.39
N ARG A 145 -14.52 12.99 -8.63
CA ARG A 145 -14.17 14.11 -9.52
C ARG A 145 -14.63 15.45 -8.99
N ARG A 146 -15.81 15.49 -8.38
CA ARG A 146 -16.37 16.69 -7.74
C ARG A 146 -15.56 17.12 -6.52
N GLU A 147 -15.06 16.16 -5.73
CA GLU A 147 -14.37 16.42 -4.46
C GLU A 147 -12.86 16.64 -4.62
N ARG A 148 -12.21 15.85 -5.49
CA ARG A 148 -10.74 15.76 -5.63
C ARG A 148 -10.24 16.17 -7.02
N GLY A 149 -11.14 16.47 -7.96
CA GLY A 149 -10.82 16.93 -9.30
C GLY A 149 -10.72 15.82 -10.35
N ARG A 150 -10.35 16.19 -11.58
CA ARG A 150 -10.51 15.32 -12.76
C ARG A 150 -9.68 14.03 -12.77
N HIS A 151 -8.58 13.97 -12.03
CA HIS A 151 -7.64 12.85 -12.07
C HIS A 151 -8.12 11.77 -11.10
N LEU A 152 -8.16 10.52 -11.58
CA LEU A 152 -8.54 9.38 -10.76
C LEU A 152 -7.28 8.63 -10.33
N PRO A 153 -7.14 8.34 -9.02
CA PRO A 153 -6.01 7.57 -8.50
C PRO A 153 -6.04 6.15 -9.07
N GLY A 154 -4.86 5.58 -9.35
CA GLY A 154 -4.74 4.23 -9.90
C GLY A 154 -5.02 4.08 -11.41
N PHE A 155 -5.39 5.17 -12.11
CA PHE A 155 -5.72 5.13 -13.53
C PHE A 155 -4.95 6.15 -14.36
N GLY A 156 -4.56 5.72 -15.55
CA GLY A 156 -3.77 6.48 -16.50
C GLY A 156 -2.27 6.39 -16.21
N HIS A 157 -1.48 6.55 -17.26
CA HIS A 157 -0.03 6.45 -17.15
C HIS A 157 0.63 7.39 -18.17
N ARG A 158 1.73 8.05 -17.78
CA ARG A 158 2.45 9.01 -18.64
C ARG A 158 3.22 8.32 -19.78
N PHE A 159 3.88 7.20 -19.49
CA PHE A 159 4.77 6.50 -20.43
C PHE A 159 4.14 5.27 -21.09
N HIS A 160 3.55 4.38 -20.31
CA HIS A 160 3.01 3.12 -20.76
C HIS A 160 1.56 3.25 -21.27
N PRO A 161 1.25 2.77 -22.49
CA PRO A 161 -0.13 2.58 -22.94
C PRO A 161 -0.88 1.54 -22.10
N VAL A 162 -0.17 0.56 -21.55
CA VAL A 162 -0.61 -0.42 -20.55
C VAL A 162 0.57 -0.65 -19.61
N ASP A 163 0.37 -0.47 -18.30
CA ASP A 163 1.43 -0.74 -17.32
C ASP A 163 1.75 -2.25 -17.34
N PRO A 164 3.01 -2.68 -17.59
CA PRO A 164 3.33 -4.10 -17.69
C PRO A 164 3.14 -4.88 -16.37
N ARG A 165 3.06 -4.19 -15.24
CA ARG A 165 2.93 -4.83 -13.91
C ARG A 165 1.48 -5.10 -13.56
N ALA A 166 0.56 -4.21 -13.95
CA ALA A 166 -0.84 -4.29 -13.55
C ALA A 166 -1.52 -5.61 -13.97
N PRO A 167 -1.41 -6.10 -15.22
CA PRO A 167 -2.02 -7.37 -15.60
C PRO A 167 -1.52 -8.57 -14.78
N SER A 168 -0.22 -8.60 -14.46
CA SER A 168 0.38 -9.68 -13.68
C SER A 168 -0.11 -9.67 -12.22
N LEU A 169 -0.22 -8.49 -11.61
CA LEU A 169 -0.75 -8.35 -10.25
C LEU A 169 -2.22 -8.76 -10.18
N LEU A 170 -3.05 -8.30 -11.12
CA LEU A 170 -4.45 -8.68 -11.17
C LEU A 170 -4.64 -10.20 -11.33
N ALA A 171 -3.84 -10.84 -12.19
CA ALA A 171 -3.90 -12.29 -12.39
C ALA A 171 -3.62 -13.06 -11.09
N LEU A 172 -2.64 -12.62 -10.28
CA LEU A 172 -2.34 -13.22 -8.98
C LEU A 172 -3.51 -13.06 -7.99
N VAL A 173 -4.19 -11.91 -8.00
CA VAL A 173 -5.37 -11.69 -7.15
C VAL A 173 -6.54 -12.59 -7.60
N GLU A 174 -6.74 -12.75 -8.91
CA GLU A 174 -7.77 -13.65 -9.46
C GLU A 174 -7.50 -15.11 -9.13
N GLU A 175 -6.25 -15.56 -9.23
CA GLU A 175 -5.82 -16.91 -8.82
C GLU A 175 -6.10 -17.12 -7.33
N ALA A 176 -5.66 -16.19 -6.48
CA ALA A 176 -5.91 -16.24 -5.04
C ALA A 176 -7.40 -16.20 -4.69
N ALA A 177 -8.23 -15.51 -5.48
CA ALA A 177 -9.68 -15.51 -5.33
C ALA A 177 -10.30 -16.86 -5.71
N GLY A 178 -9.80 -17.50 -6.78
CA GLY A 178 -10.20 -18.86 -7.17
C GLY A 178 -9.85 -19.92 -6.12
N GLU A 179 -8.77 -19.70 -5.36
CA GLU A 179 -8.36 -20.53 -4.22
C GLU A 179 -9.09 -20.18 -2.91
N GLY A 180 -9.91 -19.12 -2.89
CA GLY A 180 -10.63 -18.67 -1.69
C GLY A 180 -9.79 -17.95 -0.63
N ILE A 181 -8.57 -17.51 -0.97
CA ILE A 181 -7.68 -16.77 -0.06
C ILE A 181 -8.18 -15.32 0.14
N VAL A 182 -8.72 -14.74 -0.94
CA VAL A 182 -9.31 -13.39 -0.98
C VAL A 182 -10.64 -13.41 -1.72
N GLU A 183 -11.47 -12.38 -1.54
CA GLU A 183 -12.78 -12.32 -2.18
C GLU A 183 -12.72 -11.89 -3.67
N GLY A 184 -11.65 -11.23 -4.11
CA GLY A 184 -11.47 -10.77 -5.49
C GLY A 184 -12.38 -9.61 -5.94
N ARG A 185 -13.24 -9.07 -5.06
CA ARG A 185 -14.21 -8.00 -5.38
C ARG A 185 -13.56 -6.74 -5.94
N THR A 186 -12.42 -6.35 -5.39
CA THR A 186 -11.66 -5.16 -5.81
C THR A 186 -11.18 -5.23 -7.25
N VAL A 187 -10.89 -6.43 -7.79
CA VAL A 187 -10.52 -6.59 -9.22
C VAL A 187 -11.70 -6.27 -10.12
N ALA A 188 -12.91 -6.70 -9.76
CA ALA A 188 -14.11 -6.38 -10.52
C ALA A 188 -14.39 -4.87 -10.52
N VAL A 189 -14.20 -4.21 -9.36
CA VAL A 189 -14.31 -2.75 -9.23
C VAL A 189 -13.29 -2.03 -10.12
N ALA A 190 -12.01 -2.41 -10.04
CA ALA A 190 -10.94 -1.80 -10.82
C ALA A 190 -11.20 -1.91 -12.34
N ARG A 191 -11.60 -3.10 -12.81
CA ARG A 191 -11.96 -3.33 -14.22
C ARG A 191 -13.20 -2.54 -14.66
N ALA A 192 -14.20 -2.44 -13.80
CA ALA A 192 -15.40 -1.66 -14.10
C ALA A 192 -15.09 -0.15 -14.19
N ILE A 193 -14.20 0.37 -13.34
CA ILE A 193 -13.72 1.75 -13.45
C ILE A 193 -12.94 1.95 -14.75
N GLU A 194 -12.01 1.06 -15.09
CA GLU A 194 -11.25 1.13 -16.36
C GLU A 194 -12.19 1.14 -17.57
N ALA A 195 -13.18 0.25 -17.59
CA ALA A 195 -14.19 0.18 -18.66
C ALA A 195 -15.01 1.48 -18.76
N LEU A 196 -15.45 2.04 -17.62
CA LEU A 196 -16.16 3.31 -17.59
C LEU A 196 -15.29 4.44 -18.17
N LEU A 197 -14.02 4.52 -17.78
CA LEU A 197 -13.10 5.54 -18.27
C LEU A 197 -12.80 5.39 -19.76
N GLY A 198 -12.64 4.15 -20.23
CA GLY A 198 -12.50 3.84 -21.66
C GLY A 198 -13.70 4.28 -22.48
N SER A 199 -14.92 4.15 -21.96
CA SER A 199 -16.14 4.59 -22.67
C SER A 199 -16.29 6.11 -22.77
N ARG A 200 -15.69 6.86 -21.84
CA ARG A 200 -15.86 8.33 -21.70
C ARG A 200 -14.69 9.15 -22.25
N SER A 201 -13.60 8.50 -22.67
CA SER A 201 -12.37 9.16 -23.09
C SER A 201 -12.01 8.81 -24.54
N ARG A 202 -11.48 9.80 -25.27
CA ARG A 202 -10.91 9.56 -26.62
C ARG A 202 -9.58 8.81 -26.57
N ARG A 203 -8.92 8.76 -25.40
CA ARG A 203 -7.65 8.05 -25.18
C ARG A 203 -7.84 7.00 -24.08
N PRO A 204 -7.22 5.81 -24.20
CA PRO A 204 -7.24 4.82 -23.13
C PRO A 204 -6.74 5.42 -21.80
N VAL A 205 -7.43 5.09 -20.72
CA VAL A 205 -7.04 5.45 -19.35
C VAL A 205 -6.89 4.13 -18.58
N PRO A 206 -5.80 3.38 -18.82
CA PRO A 206 -5.64 2.04 -18.29
C PRO A 206 -5.41 2.05 -16.77
N LEU A 207 -5.66 0.93 -16.11
CA LEU A 207 -5.18 0.70 -14.75
C LEU A 207 -3.64 0.77 -14.73
N ASN A 208 -3.08 1.49 -13.78
CA ASN A 208 -1.63 1.55 -13.56
C ASN A 208 -1.22 0.70 -12.35
N ILE A 209 0.08 0.65 -12.05
CA ILE A 209 0.60 -0.06 -10.88
C ILE A 209 -0.12 0.32 -9.57
N ASP A 210 -0.34 1.62 -9.33
CA ASP A 210 -0.91 2.10 -8.07
C ASP A 210 -2.35 1.64 -7.89
N GLY A 211 -3.10 1.46 -8.97
CA GLY A 211 -4.46 0.92 -8.92
C GLY A 211 -4.50 -0.61 -8.80
N ALA A 212 -3.40 -1.30 -9.12
CA ALA A 212 -3.29 -2.76 -9.09
C ALA A 212 -2.73 -3.30 -7.77
N VAL A 213 -1.94 -2.49 -7.05
CA VAL A 213 -1.41 -2.76 -5.70
C VAL A 213 -2.50 -2.54 -4.66
#